data_AF-G2IQ21-F1
#
_entry.id   AF-G2IQ21-F1
#
_cell.length_a   1.000
_cell.length_b   1.000
_cell.length_c   1.000
_cell.angle_alpha   90.00
_cell.angle_beta   90.00
_cell.angle_gamma   90.00
#
_symmetry.space_group_name_H-M   'P 1'
#
loop_
_entity.id
_entity.type
_entity.pdbx_description
1 polymer ?
#
loop_
_entity_poly.entity_id
_entity_poly.type
_entity_poly.pdbx_seq_one_letter_code
_entity_poly.pdbx_strand_id
1 'polypeptide(L)'
;MTFAANERVRALGDELARECTAPAAIALAAKAQRLYDLLRHRERHFLRPVMADRAMAAMLSLFLAELKGVTLTPENLSLINLFNDDEERGVVDSLILAGLVARTGENPERRTVGLTPLGSARMRSFISDYPDI
;
A
#
# COMPACT_ATOMS: atom_id res chain seq x y z
N MET A 1 -13.28 7.65 -29.18
CA MET A 1 -12.12 6.77 -29.43
C MET A 1 -11.90 5.72 -28.32
N THR A 2 -12.94 5.31 -27.59
CA THR A 2 -12.85 4.44 -26.40
C THR A 2 -13.25 2.96 -26.64
N PHE A 3 -13.93 2.67 -27.76
CA PHE A 3 -14.41 1.31 -28.07
C PHE A 3 -13.30 0.35 -28.50
N ALA A 4 -12.37 0.81 -29.34
CA ALA A 4 -11.26 -0.02 -29.84
C ALA A 4 -10.25 -0.43 -28.74
N ALA A 5 -10.14 0.35 -27.66
CA ALA A 5 -9.30 0.01 -26.51
C ALA A 5 -9.92 -1.12 -25.68
N ASN A 6 -11.25 -1.09 -25.47
CA ASN A 6 -11.97 -2.12 -24.74
C ASN A 6 -12.01 -3.46 -25.50
N GLU A 7 -12.13 -3.43 -26.82
CA GLU A 7 -12.08 -4.66 -27.64
C GLU A 7 -10.69 -5.31 -27.61
N ARG A 8 -9.61 -4.52 -27.63
CA ARG A 8 -8.24 -5.05 -27.52
C ARG A 8 -7.95 -5.65 -26.15
N VAL A 9 -8.42 -5.03 -25.07
CA VAL A 9 -8.28 -5.59 -23.70
C VAL A 9 -9.07 -6.89 -23.57
N ARG A 10 -10.27 -6.96 -24.17
CA ARG A 10 -11.10 -8.16 -24.16
C ARG A 10 -10.50 -9.30 -24.99
N ALA A 11 -9.95 -8.99 -26.16
CA ALA A 11 -9.24 -9.94 -27.01
C ALA A 11 -7.98 -10.50 -26.33
N LEU A 12 -7.18 -9.65 -25.67
CA LEU A 12 -6.03 -10.07 -24.86
C LEU A 12 -6.45 -10.99 -23.70
N GLY A 13 -7.57 -10.70 -23.05
CA GLY A 13 -8.14 -11.55 -22.01
C GLY A 13 -8.53 -12.95 -22.53
N ASP A 14 -9.13 -13.02 -23.72
CA ASP A 14 -9.54 -14.27 -24.35
C ASP A 14 -8.36 -15.09 -24.89
N GLU A 15 -7.26 -14.44 -25.29
CA GLU A 15 -6.01 -15.09 -25.74
C GLU A 15 -5.23 -15.68 -24.57
N LEU A 16 -5.06 -14.92 -23.47
CA LEU A 16 -4.44 -15.39 -22.23
C LEU A 16 -5.22 -16.55 -21.59
N ALA A 17 -6.55 -16.55 -21.73
CA ALA A 17 -7.40 -17.63 -21.24
C ALA A 17 -7.25 -18.94 -22.04
N ARG A 18 -6.91 -18.87 -23.33
CA ARG A 18 -6.72 -20.07 -24.18
C ARG A 18 -5.39 -20.78 -23.95
N GLU A 19 -4.36 -20.09 -23.50
CA GLU A 19 -3.04 -20.69 -23.22
C GLU A 19 -2.93 -21.34 -21.84
N CYS A 20 -3.80 -20.98 -20.88
CA CYS A 20 -3.73 -21.46 -19.50
C CYS A 20 -4.67 -22.65 -19.20
N THR A 21 -4.54 -23.75 -19.94
CA THR A 21 -5.33 -24.98 -19.65
C THR A 21 -4.68 -25.90 -18.61
N ALA A 22 -3.42 -25.67 -18.26
CA ALA A 22 -2.75 -26.41 -17.20
C ALA A 22 -3.28 -25.96 -15.81
N PRO A 23 -3.59 -26.89 -14.88
CA PRO A 23 -4.07 -26.56 -13.54
C PRO A 23 -3.17 -25.55 -12.78
N ALA A 24 -1.85 -25.63 -13.00
CA ALA A 24 -0.89 -24.68 -12.44
C ALA A 24 -1.03 -23.27 -13.02
N ALA A 25 -1.36 -23.16 -14.31
CA ALA A 25 -1.58 -21.88 -14.99
C ALA A 25 -2.90 -21.23 -14.54
N ILE A 26 -3.95 -22.04 -14.31
CA ILE A 26 -5.22 -21.58 -13.72
C ILE A 26 -5.01 -21.07 -12.30
N ALA A 27 -4.26 -21.81 -11.47
CA ALA A 27 -3.94 -21.38 -10.10
C ALA A 27 -3.10 -20.10 -10.07
N LEU A 28 -2.14 -19.97 -10.99
CA LEU A 28 -1.32 -18.77 -11.13
C LEU A 28 -2.14 -17.57 -11.61
N ALA A 29 -3.04 -17.76 -12.59
CA ALA A 29 -3.95 -16.71 -13.06
C ALA A 29 -4.91 -16.26 -11.95
N ALA A 30 -5.46 -17.20 -11.17
CA ALA A 30 -6.28 -16.87 -10.01
C ALA A 30 -5.49 -16.08 -8.94
N LYS A 31 -4.20 -16.40 -8.73
CA LYS A 31 -3.34 -15.64 -7.83
C LYS A 31 -3.03 -14.23 -8.38
N ALA A 32 -2.75 -14.12 -9.67
CA ALA A 32 -2.52 -12.84 -10.34
C ALA A 32 -3.77 -11.94 -10.26
N GLN A 33 -4.96 -12.50 -10.46
CA GLN A 33 -6.23 -11.78 -10.33
C GLN A 33 -6.44 -11.27 -8.90
N ARG A 34 -6.18 -12.10 -7.88
CA ARG A 34 -6.24 -11.66 -6.47
C ARG A 34 -5.30 -10.48 -6.19
N LEU A 35 -4.06 -10.55 -6.69
CA LEU A 35 -3.09 -9.46 -6.55
C LEU A 35 -3.54 -8.18 -7.29
N TYR A 36 -4.18 -8.34 -8.44
CA TYR A 36 -4.73 -7.21 -9.20
C TYR A 36 -5.91 -6.54 -8.47
N ASP A 37 -6.82 -7.33 -7.90
CA ASP A 37 -7.94 -6.81 -7.12
C ASP A 37 -7.45 -6.10 -5.85
N LEU A 38 -6.42 -6.65 -5.19
CA LEU A 38 -5.72 -6.02 -4.07
C LEU A 38 -5.22 -4.61 -4.44
N LEU A 39 -4.57 -4.47 -5.60
CA LEU A 39 -4.10 -3.18 -6.08
C LEU A 39 -5.27 -2.20 -6.32
N ARG A 40 -6.35 -2.62 -6.98
CA ARG A 40 -7.51 -1.73 -7.23
C ARG A 40 -8.21 -1.27 -5.96
N HIS A 41 -8.32 -2.14 -4.97
CA HIS A 41 -8.92 -1.77 -3.69
C HIS A 41 -8.03 -0.83 -2.88
N ARG A 42 -6.71 -1.01 -2.95
CA ARG A 42 -5.75 -0.04 -2.42
C ARG A 42 -5.98 1.36 -3.00
N GLU A 43 -6.32 1.47 -4.29
CA GLU A 43 -6.67 2.75 -4.94
C GLU A 43 -7.93 3.41 -4.38
N ARG A 44 -8.84 2.64 -3.79
CA ARG A 44 -10.05 3.18 -3.13
C ARG A 44 -9.72 3.80 -1.79
N HIS A 45 -8.73 3.25 -1.11
CA HIS A 45 -8.35 3.65 0.25
C HIS A 45 -7.25 4.71 0.30
N PHE A 46 -6.45 4.88 -0.77
CA PHE A 46 -5.33 5.83 -0.78
C PHE A 46 -5.23 6.59 -2.10
N LEU A 47 -4.92 7.90 -2.04
CA LEU A 47 -4.72 8.73 -3.24
C LEU A 47 -3.40 8.35 -3.95
N ARG A 48 -3.34 8.49 -5.29
CA ARG A 48 -2.24 8.05 -6.17
C ARG A 48 -0.79 8.32 -5.70
N PRO A 49 -0.40 9.48 -5.13
CA PRO A 49 0.98 9.68 -4.64
C PRO A 49 1.30 8.88 -3.35
N VAL A 50 0.29 8.54 -2.55
CA VAL A 50 0.39 7.68 -1.35
C VAL A 50 0.36 6.18 -1.71
N MET A 51 0.19 5.87 -3.00
CA MET A 51 0.14 4.51 -3.53
C MET A 51 1.47 3.96 -4.02
N ALA A 52 2.60 4.63 -3.80
CA ALA A 52 3.89 3.98 -3.99
C ALA A 52 4.02 2.82 -2.98
N ASP A 53 4.45 1.63 -3.38
CA ASP A 53 4.58 0.44 -2.51
C ASP A 53 5.30 0.75 -1.19
N ARG A 54 6.24 1.69 -1.24
CA ARG A 54 6.98 2.19 -0.09
C ARG A 54 6.12 2.95 0.91
N ALA A 55 5.19 3.80 0.46
CA ALA A 55 4.26 4.48 1.35
C ALA A 55 3.31 3.50 2.04
N MET A 56 2.90 2.42 1.36
CA MET A 56 2.12 1.35 1.99
C MET A 56 2.95 0.54 3.00
N ALA A 57 4.20 0.22 2.68
CA ALA A 57 5.11 -0.45 3.61
C ALA A 57 5.31 0.38 4.89
N ALA A 58 5.48 1.70 4.76
CA ALA A 58 5.56 2.63 5.88
C ALA A 58 4.26 2.63 6.70
N MET A 59 3.09 2.74 6.05
CA MET A 59 1.78 2.71 6.71
C MET A 59 1.53 1.40 7.48
N LEU A 60 1.90 0.24 6.90
CA LEU A 60 1.82 -1.06 7.56
C LEU A 60 2.77 -1.16 8.76
N SER A 61 4.00 -0.69 8.61
CA SER A 61 4.99 -0.65 9.70
C SER A 61 4.50 0.19 10.87
N LEU A 62 3.96 1.38 10.59
CA LEU A 62 3.38 2.28 11.59
C LEU A 62 2.13 1.66 12.25
N PHE A 63 1.28 0.98 11.48
CA PHE A 63 0.09 0.32 12.01
C PHE A 63 0.46 -0.85 12.94
N LEU A 64 1.43 -1.67 12.57
CA LEU A 64 1.93 -2.75 13.43
C LEU A 64 2.59 -2.21 14.71
N ALA A 65 3.29 -1.08 14.63
CA ALA A 65 3.86 -0.41 15.78
C ALA A 65 2.76 0.13 16.72
N GLU A 66 1.71 0.75 16.17
CA GLU A 66 0.52 1.20 16.92
C GLU A 66 -0.11 0.02 17.68
N LEU A 67 -0.35 -1.12 17.01
CA LEU A 67 -0.94 -2.31 17.63
C LEU A 67 -0.07 -2.92 18.74
N LYS A 68 1.25 -2.76 18.66
CA LYS A 68 2.22 -3.24 19.65
C LYS A 68 2.53 -2.21 20.74
N GLY A 69 1.98 -1.00 20.66
CA GLY A 69 2.30 0.09 21.59
C GLY A 69 3.75 0.58 21.50
N VAL A 70 4.39 0.44 20.33
CA VAL A 70 5.78 0.85 20.09
C VAL A 70 5.80 2.18 19.35
N THR A 71 6.61 3.12 19.82
CA THR A 71 6.86 4.39 19.13
C THR A 71 7.98 4.23 18.11
N LEU A 72 7.77 4.69 16.88
CA LEU A 72 8.81 4.69 15.84
C LEU A 72 9.40 6.09 15.67
N THR A 73 10.71 6.16 15.50
CA THR A 73 11.40 7.37 15.02
C THR A 73 11.54 7.31 13.50
N PRO A 74 11.81 8.44 12.82
CA PRO A 74 12.20 8.48 11.41
C PRO A 74 13.25 7.42 11.04
N GLU A 75 14.31 7.30 11.84
CA GLU A 75 15.42 6.39 11.59
C GLU A 75 15.00 4.92 11.69
N ASN A 76 14.18 4.58 12.69
CA ASN A 76 13.65 3.24 12.83
C ASN A 76 12.70 2.89 11.68
N LEU A 77 11.88 3.84 11.24
CA LEU A 77 10.97 3.65 10.12
C LEU A 77 11.75 3.42 8.81
N SER A 78 12.81 4.20 8.58
CA SER A 78 13.75 4.02 7.46
C SER A 78 14.41 2.66 7.46
N LEU A 79 14.94 2.23 8.62
CA LEU A 79 15.61 0.94 8.77
C LEU A 79 14.68 -0.23 8.45
N ILE A 80 13.45 -0.21 9.00
CA ILE A 80 12.46 -1.29 8.81
C ILE A 80 12.04 -1.41 7.34
N ASN A 81 11.95 -0.28 6.62
CA ASN A 81 11.44 -0.25 5.25
C ASN A 81 12.53 -0.16 4.18
N LEU A 82 13.81 -0.19 4.59
CA LEU A 82 14.98 -0.05 3.72
C LEU A 82 14.91 1.21 2.83
N PHE A 83 14.47 2.32 3.42
CA PHE A 83 14.50 3.62 2.74
C PHE A 83 15.89 4.23 2.82
N ASN A 84 16.28 4.95 1.78
CA ASN A 84 17.31 5.97 1.93
C ASN A 84 16.69 7.29 2.47
N ASP A 85 17.54 8.20 2.94
CA ASP A 85 17.12 9.41 3.66
C ASP A 85 16.20 10.34 2.84
N ASP A 86 16.36 10.36 1.51
CA ASP A 86 15.53 11.19 0.63
C ASP A 86 14.18 10.53 0.34
N GLU A 87 14.15 9.20 0.22
CA GLU A 87 12.92 8.44 0.07
C GLU A 87 12.07 8.45 1.32
N GLU A 88 12.68 8.31 2.51
CA GLU A 88 11.96 8.40 3.77
C GLU A 88 11.26 9.74 3.90
N ARG A 89 12.00 10.84 3.71
CA ARG A 89 11.44 12.19 3.76
C ARG A 89 10.31 12.35 2.75
N GLY A 90 10.52 11.97 1.49
CA GLY A 90 9.48 12.07 0.46
C GLY A 90 8.22 11.27 0.80
N VAL A 91 8.37 10.05 1.30
CA VAL A 91 7.24 9.18 1.68
C VAL A 91 6.52 9.72 2.90
N VAL A 92 7.24 10.05 3.97
CA VAL A 92 6.66 10.55 5.23
C VAL A 92 5.98 11.90 5.00
N ASP A 93 6.60 12.82 4.27
CA ASP A 93 6.01 14.13 3.96
C ASP A 93 4.75 13.97 3.10
N SER A 94 4.74 13.05 2.13
CA SER A 94 3.54 12.75 1.34
C SER A 94 2.40 12.19 2.20
N LEU A 95 2.71 11.33 3.18
CA LEU A 95 1.74 10.77 4.11
C LEU A 95 1.21 11.81 5.11
N ILE A 96 2.05 12.75 5.54
CA ILE A 96 1.67 13.90 6.37
C ILE A 96 0.75 14.84 5.59
N LEU A 97 1.10 15.18 4.34
CA LEU A 97 0.25 16.01 3.47
C LEU A 97 -1.11 15.37 3.20
N ALA A 98 -1.17 14.04 3.15
CA ALA A 98 -2.42 13.28 3.04
C ALA A 98 -3.22 13.17 4.36
N GLY A 99 -2.67 13.67 5.47
CA GLY A 99 -3.31 13.62 6.79
C GLY A 99 -3.34 12.23 7.42
N LEU A 100 -2.51 11.29 6.94
CA LEU A 100 -2.49 9.90 7.38
C LEU A 100 -1.44 9.62 8.47
N VAL A 101 -0.36 10.40 8.48
CA VAL A 101 0.75 10.30 9.42
C VAL A 101 1.00 11.65 10.06
N ALA A 102 1.49 11.65 11.29
CA ALA A 102 1.96 12.84 11.99
C ALA A 102 3.34 12.60 12.59
N ARG A 103 4.13 13.68 12.69
CA ARG A 103 5.34 13.75 13.51
C ARG A 103 4.98 14.38 14.85
N THR A 104 5.32 13.71 15.95
CA THR A 104 5.08 14.20 17.31
C THR A 104 6.41 14.31 18.06
N GLY A 105 6.52 15.33 18.93
CA GLY A 105 7.74 15.63 19.68
C GLY A 105 8.38 16.96 19.24
N GLU A 106 8.69 17.82 20.22
CA GLU A 106 9.25 19.15 19.96
C GLU A 106 10.77 19.10 19.68
N ASN A 107 11.48 18.16 20.31
CA ASN A 107 12.92 17.99 20.11
C ASN A 107 13.19 17.21 18.80
N PRO A 108 14.00 17.73 17.86
CA PRO A 108 14.37 17.04 16.62
C PRO A 108 14.85 15.60 16.84
N GLU A 109 15.62 15.36 17.90
CA GLU A 109 16.19 14.03 18.22
C GLU A 109 15.17 13.06 18.85
N ARG A 110 14.00 13.57 19.28
CA ARG A 110 12.92 12.77 19.87
C ARG A 110 11.65 12.80 19.04
N ARG A 111 11.73 13.24 17.78
CA ARG A 111 10.58 13.20 16.88
C ARG A 111 10.21 11.75 16.63
N THR A 112 8.95 11.44 16.91
CA THR A 112 8.36 10.16 16.56
C THR A 112 7.40 10.33 15.39
N VAL A 113 7.22 9.27 14.62
CA VAL A 113 6.30 9.19 13.49
C VAL A 113 5.22 8.19 13.85
N GLY A 114 3.96 8.58 13.68
CA GLY A 114 2.80 7.76 14.01
C GLY A 114 1.62 7.99 13.07
N LEU A 115 0.68 7.05 13.04
CA LEU A 115 -0.57 7.22 12.32
C LEU A 115 -1.44 8.29 12.99
N THR A 116 -2.14 9.07 12.17
CA THR A 116 -3.26 9.87 12.66
C THR A 116 -4.47 8.97 12.93
N PRO A 117 -5.51 9.45 13.64
CA PRO A 117 -6.77 8.72 13.76
C PRO A 117 -7.36 8.32 12.39
N LEU A 118 -7.24 9.19 11.39
CA LEU A 118 -7.65 8.89 10.01
C LEU A 118 -6.79 7.80 9.38
N GLY A 119 -5.46 7.88 9.54
CA GLY A 119 -4.53 6.86 9.05
C GLY A 119 -4.81 5.48 9.63
N SER A 120 -5.01 5.40 10.96
CA SER A 120 -5.37 4.15 11.64
C SER A 120 -6.72 3.62 11.18
N ALA A 121 -7.74 4.47 11.07
CA ALA A 121 -9.06 4.06 10.58
C ALA A 121 -8.99 3.50 9.14
N ARG A 122 -8.23 4.14 8.25
CA ARG A 122 -8.04 3.64 6.88
C ARG A 122 -7.29 2.31 6.84
N MET A 123 -6.27 2.14 7.68
CA MET A 123 -5.54 0.86 7.76
C MET A 123 -6.41 -0.27 8.29
N ARG A 124 -7.22 0.00 9.32
CA ARG A 124 -8.19 -0.97 9.84
C ARG A 124 -9.19 -1.38 8.76
N SER A 125 -9.79 -0.40 8.06
CA SER A 125 -10.72 -0.71 6.96
C SER A 125 -10.04 -1.49 5.86
N PHE A 126 -8.83 -1.09 5.44
CA PHE A 126 -8.07 -1.78 4.40
C PHE A 126 -7.78 -3.22 4.79
N ILE A 127 -7.31 -3.51 6.00
CA ILE A 127 -6.98 -4.87 6.44
C ILE A 127 -8.26 -5.71 6.65
N SER A 128 -9.33 -5.12 7.19
CA SER A 128 -10.62 -5.83 7.38
C SER A 128 -11.29 -6.22 6.07
N ASP A 129 -11.02 -5.50 4.97
CA ASP A 129 -11.48 -5.89 3.63
C ASP A 129 -10.75 -7.15 3.11
N TYR A 130 -9.74 -7.66 3.83
CA TYR A 130 -8.95 -8.85 3.51
C TYR A 130 -8.74 -9.81 4.69
N PRO A 131 -9.79 -10.50 5.16
CA PRO A 131 -9.66 -11.46 6.25
C PRO A 131 -8.83 -12.70 5.88
N ASP A 132 -8.69 -13.00 4.58
CA ASP A 132 -8.19 -14.29 4.07
C ASP A 132 -6.89 -14.17 3.23
N ILE A 133 -6.12 -13.10 3.41
CA ILE A 133 -4.70 -13.07 3.01
C ILE A 133 -3.88 -13.83 4.06
#